data_AF-A0A7W4VI91-F1
#
_entry.id   AF-A0A7W4VI91-F1
#
_cell.length_a   1.000
_cell.length_b   1.000
_cell.length_c   1.000
_cell.angle_alpha   90.00
_cell.angle_beta   90.00
_cell.angle_gamma   90.00
#
_symmetry.space_group_name_H-M   'P 1'
#
loop_
_entity.id
_entity.type
_entity.pdbx_description
1 polymer ?
#
loop_
_entity_poly.entity_id
_entity_poly.type
_entity_poly.pdbx_seq_one_letter_code
_entity_poly.pdbx_strand_id
1 'polypeptide(L)'
;MTTPLNQAAQELEAIMATTPYIGGIQHTRGIERAVEGLDILQDLCHSLACLSGWWTDKATGERKTLEQVNVAEKLCLIHSEISEAMEGDRKKLMDDHLPHRQMIEVELADALIRILDLGGFLELDITSAAIEKLAYNQRRADHKLETRQLAGGKAY
;
A
#
# COMPACT_ATOMS: atom_id res chain seq x y z
N MET A 1 21.95 17.14 6.86
CA MET A 1 21.68 15.79 7.41
C MET A 1 20.79 15.08 6.39
N THR A 2 21.05 13.80 6.10
CA THR A 2 20.22 13.01 5.17
C THR A 2 18.86 12.73 5.81
N THR A 3 17.75 12.78 5.06
CA THR A 3 16.42 12.44 5.59
C THR A 3 16.28 10.94 5.86
N PRO A 4 15.35 10.51 6.76
CA PRO A 4 15.06 9.09 6.97
C PRO A 4 14.72 8.33 5.68
N LEU A 5 13.89 8.92 4.81
CA LEU A 5 13.59 8.39 3.48
C LEU A 5 14.87 8.16 2.64
N ASN A 6 15.75 9.16 2.54
CA ASN A 6 16.97 9.04 1.76
C ASN A 6 17.90 7.96 2.33
N GLN A 7 17.96 7.83 3.65
CA GLN A 7 18.71 6.74 4.29
C GLN A 7 18.11 5.38 3.95
N ALA A 8 16.80 5.21 4.07
CA ALA A 8 16.12 3.97 3.73
C ALA A 8 16.29 3.58 2.25
N ALA A 9 16.22 4.55 1.34
CA ALA A 9 16.49 4.34 -0.08
C ALA A 9 17.91 3.83 -0.33
N GLN A 10 18.92 4.50 0.23
CA GLN A 10 20.34 4.08 0.11
C GLN A 10 20.58 2.67 0.64
N GLU A 11 19.92 2.29 1.75
CA GLU A 11 20.03 0.96 2.33
C GLU A 11 19.45 -0.11 1.40
N LEU A 12 18.26 0.13 0.84
CA LEU A 12 17.63 -0.78 -0.12
C LEU A 12 18.43 -0.91 -1.41
N GLU A 13 18.99 0.18 -1.94
CA GLU A 13 19.88 0.16 -3.10
C GLU A 13 21.11 -0.72 -2.86
N ALA A 14 21.74 -0.60 -1.69
CA ALA A 14 22.89 -1.41 -1.32
C ALA A 14 22.55 -2.91 -1.23
N ILE A 15 21.37 -3.25 -0.71
CA ILE A 15 20.87 -4.64 -0.63
C ILE A 15 20.61 -5.20 -2.03
N MET A 16 19.94 -4.44 -2.89
CA MET A 16 19.64 -4.84 -4.26
C MET A 16 20.91 -5.02 -5.11
N ALA A 17 21.97 -4.24 -4.85
CA ALA A 17 23.24 -4.35 -5.56
C ALA A 17 24.06 -5.61 -5.23
N THR A 18 23.83 -6.22 -4.05
CA THR A 18 24.63 -7.35 -3.54
C THR A 18 23.95 -8.71 -3.67
N THR A 19 22.69 -8.74 -4.08
CA THR A 19 21.90 -9.99 -4.21
C THR A 19 21.83 -10.41 -5.69
N PRO A 20 22.41 -11.56 -6.10
CA PRO A 20 22.29 -12.04 -7.47
C PRO A 20 20.82 -12.36 -7.78
N TYR A 21 20.21 -11.54 -8.64
CA TYR A 21 18.76 -11.46 -8.80
C TYR A 21 18.22 -12.49 -9.80
N ILE A 22 17.14 -13.19 -9.42
CA ILE A 22 16.34 -14.10 -10.27
C ILE A 22 15.09 -13.30 -10.75
N GLY A 23 15.21 -12.56 -11.86
CA GLY A 23 14.11 -11.95 -12.64
C GLY A 23 13.39 -10.68 -12.12
N GLY A 24 13.98 -9.46 -12.24
CA GLY A 24 13.23 -8.19 -12.04
C GLY A 24 13.96 -6.96 -11.46
N ILE A 25 13.91 -5.85 -12.23
CA ILE A 25 14.38 -4.46 -11.96
C ILE A 25 15.90 -4.27 -11.75
N GLN A 26 16.64 -4.21 -12.85
CA GLN A 26 17.99 -3.62 -12.92
C GLN A 26 17.93 -2.13 -13.28
N HIS A 27 17.34 -1.29 -12.44
CA HIS A 27 17.37 0.16 -12.68
C HIS A 27 17.91 0.93 -11.48
N THR A 28 18.96 1.70 -11.75
CA THR A 28 19.65 2.64 -10.85
C THR A 28 18.76 3.79 -10.33
N ARG A 29 17.46 3.80 -10.66
CA ARG A 29 16.44 4.74 -10.15
C ARG A 29 15.15 4.04 -9.71
N GLY A 30 15.21 2.75 -9.38
CA GLY A 30 14.04 1.96 -9.05
C GLY A 30 13.28 2.51 -7.84
N ILE A 31 14.00 2.92 -6.80
CA ILE A 31 13.40 3.42 -5.55
C ILE A 31 12.85 4.83 -5.73
N GLU A 32 13.61 5.73 -6.34
CA GLU A 32 13.14 7.10 -6.64
C GLU A 32 11.82 7.08 -7.43
N ARG A 33 11.73 6.24 -8.47
CA ARG A 33 10.51 6.08 -9.26
C ARG A 33 9.36 5.45 -8.48
N ALA A 34 9.67 4.55 -7.54
CA ALA A 34 8.65 3.95 -6.68
C ALA A 34 8.08 4.98 -5.70
N VAL A 35 8.93 5.84 -5.14
CA VAL A 35 8.52 6.97 -4.29
C VAL A 35 7.61 7.90 -5.06
N GLU A 36 8.09 8.43 -6.19
CA GLU A 36 7.33 9.36 -7.03
C GLU A 36 6.00 8.75 -7.49
N GLY A 37 6.01 7.49 -7.93
CA GLY A 37 4.82 6.80 -8.39
C GLY A 37 3.77 6.60 -7.30
N LEU A 38 4.18 6.28 -6.07
CA LEU A 38 3.27 6.06 -4.95
C LEU A 38 2.68 7.39 -4.43
N ASP A 39 3.48 8.45 -4.37
CA ASP A 39 3.01 9.80 -4.04
C ASP A 39 1.94 10.27 -5.02
N ILE A 40 2.24 10.18 -6.32
CA ILE A 40 1.30 10.57 -7.37
C ILE A 40 0.01 9.74 -7.30
N LEU A 41 0.13 8.43 -7.02
CA LEU A 41 -1.03 7.57 -6.90
C LEU A 41 -1.87 7.92 -5.67
N GLN A 42 -1.25 8.28 -4.54
CA GLN A 42 -1.96 8.77 -3.36
C GLN A 42 -2.80 10.01 -3.67
N ASP A 43 -2.17 11.01 -4.27
CA ASP A 43 -2.82 12.26 -4.65
C ASP A 43 -3.97 12.01 -5.63
N LEU A 44 -3.76 11.13 -6.62
CA LEU A 44 -4.78 10.77 -7.60
C LEU A 44 -6.00 10.10 -6.94
N CYS A 45 -5.77 9.08 -6.09
CA CYS A 45 -6.84 8.38 -5.39
C CYS A 45 -7.65 9.33 -4.51
N HIS A 46 -6.96 10.14 -3.69
CA HIS A 46 -7.63 11.08 -2.79
C HIS A 46 -8.39 12.18 -3.55
N SER A 47 -7.82 12.71 -4.62
CA SER A 47 -8.47 13.75 -5.44
C SER A 47 -9.74 13.23 -6.09
N LEU A 48 -9.73 12.01 -6.65
CA LEU A 48 -10.92 11.42 -7.27
C LEU A 48 -12.02 11.11 -6.24
N ALA A 49 -11.64 10.68 -5.03
CA ALA A 49 -12.59 10.48 -3.94
C ALA A 49 -13.24 11.80 -3.49
N CYS A 50 -12.44 12.87 -3.36
CA CYS A 50 -12.94 14.22 -3.09
C CYS A 50 -13.90 14.71 -4.17
N LEU A 51 -13.54 14.56 -5.45
CA LEU A 51 -14.40 14.93 -6.59
C LEU A 51 -15.71 14.14 -6.62
N SER A 52 -15.69 12.91 -6.13
CA SER A 52 -16.87 12.05 -5.99
C SER A 52 -17.70 12.35 -4.74
N GLY A 53 -17.29 13.31 -3.91
CA GLY A 53 -18.01 13.77 -2.72
C GLY A 53 -17.86 12.89 -1.48
N TRP A 54 -16.91 11.94 -1.46
CA TRP A 54 -16.70 11.04 -0.31
C TRP A 54 -16.36 11.79 0.98
N TRP A 55 -15.60 12.87 0.83
CA TRP A 55 -15.13 13.74 1.90
C TRP A 55 -15.91 15.04 2.00
N THR A 56 -17.08 15.13 1.37
CA THR A 56 -17.94 16.31 1.40
C THR A 56 -19.09 16.10 2.39
N ASP A 57 -19.31 17.07 3.27
CA ASP A 57 -20.52 17.13 4.09
C ASP A 57 -21.71 17.44 3.19
N LYS A 58 -22.71 16.56 3.17
CA LYS A 58 -23.86 16.69 2.28
C LYS A 58 -24.80 17.85 2.65
N ALA A 59 -24.77 18.31 3.90
CA ALA A 59 -25.58 19.41 4.37
C ALA A 59 -24.95 20.77 4.04
N THR A 60 -23.61 20.88 4.14
CA THR A 60 -22.91 22.16 3.93
C THR A 60 -22.26 22.28 2.56
N GLY A 61 -21.95 21.15 1.89
CA GLY A 61 -21.15 21.12 0.67
C GLY A 61 -19.65 21.32 0.90
N GLU A 62 -19.22 21.44 2.16
CA GLU A 62 -17.81 21.67 2.53
C GLU A 62 -17.06 20.35 2.77
N ARG A 63 -15.72 20.42 2.80
CA ARG A 63 -14.89 19.26 3.17
C ARG A 63 -15.17 18.88 4.63
N LYS A 64 -15.36 17.60 4.90
CA LYS A 64 -15.50 17.05 6.25
C LYS A 64 -14.23 17.32 7.07
N THR A 65 -14.41 17.70 8.32
CA THR A 65 -13.31 17.76 9.30
C THR A 65 -12.94 16.36 9.80
N LEU A 66 -11.79 16.25 10.49
CA LEU A 66 -11.37 14.98 11.10
C LEU A 66 -12.38 14.48 12.13
N GLU A 67 -13.03 15.36 12.87
CA GLU A 67 -14.05 15.02 13.88
C GLU A 67 -15.33 14.47 13.24
N GLN A 68 -15.61 14.83 11.99
CA GLN A 68 -16.77 14.35 11.24
C GLN A 68 -16.51 12.99 10.57
N VAL A 69 -15.26 12.56 10.47
CA VAL A 69 -14.88 11.31 9.81
C VAL A 69 -14.69 10.19 10.82
N ASN A 70 -15.46 9.12 10.64
CA ASN A 70 -15.22 7.88 11.37
C ASN A 70 -14.10 7.08 10.70
N VAL A 71 -12.86 7.26 11.18
CA VAL A 71 -11.69 6.52 10.67
C VAL A 71 -11.88 5.01 10.81
N ALA A 72 -12.53 4.53 11.89
CA ALA A 72 -12.75 3.10 12.08
C ALA A 72 -13.66 2.50 11.00
N GLU A 73 -14.67 3.25 10.55
CA GLU A 73 -15.50 2.86 9.40
C GLU A 73 -14.65 2.72 8.13
N LYS A 74 -13.75 3.67 7.86
CA LYS A 74 -12.86 3.63 6.69
C LYS A 74 -11.91 2.44 6.73
N LEU A 75 -11.36 2.13 7.91
CA LEU A 75 -10.54 0.93 8.10
C LEU A 75 -11.34 -0.36 7.88
N CYS A 76 -12.61 -0.41 8.32
CA CYS A 76 -13.48 -1.55 8.05
C CYS A 76 -13.83 -1.71 6.57
N LEU A 77 -13.95 -0.62 5.80
CA LEU A 77 -14.10 -0.69 4.34
C LEU A 77 -12.84 -1.26 3.67
N ILE A 78 -11.64 -0.86 4.11
CA ILE A 78 -10.40 -1.50 3.60
C ILE A 78 -10.41 -3.00 3.91
N HIS A 79 -10.85 -3.37 5.12
CA HIS A 79 -10.93 -4.77 5.53
C HIS A 79 -11.95 -5.59 4.72
N SER A 80 -13.06 -4.99 4.26
CA SER A 80 -13.99 -5.70 3.38
C SER A 80 -13.34 -6.08 2.06
N GLU A 81 -12.56 -5.18 1.44
CA GLU A 81 -11.90 -5.49 0.16
C GLU A 81 -10.88 -6.65 0.30
N ILE A 82 -10.17 -6.71 1.43
CA ILE A 82 -9.27 -7.85 1.72
C ILE A 82 -10.06 -9.16 1.86
N SER A 83 -11.28 -9.10 2.41
CA SER A 83 -12.15 -10.27 2.55
C SER A 83 -12.73 -10.70 1.19
N GLU A 84 -13.05 -9.75 0.33
CA GLU A 84 -13.53 -9.99 -1.04
C GLU A 84 -12.42 -10.56 -1.92
N ALA A 85 -11.17 -10.07 -1.79
CA ALA A 85 -10.00 -10.65 -2.44
C ALA A 85 -9.80 -12.13 -2.06
N MET A 86 -9.96 -12.45 -0.77
CA MET A 86 -9.88 -13.83 -0.27
C MET A 86 -10.98 -14.71 -0.86
N GLU A 87 -12.21 -14.21 -0.93
CA GLU A 87 -13.33 -14.94 -1.53
C GLU A 87 -13.13 -15.15 -3.03
N GLY A 88 -12.66 -14.13 -3.74
CA GLY A 88 -12.29 -14.18 -5.15
C GLY A 88 -11.24 -15.25 -5.45
N ASP A 89 -10.20 -15.35 -4.62
CA ASP A 89 -9.20 -16.41 -4.73
C ASP A 89 -9.77 -17.80 -4.40
N ARG A 90 -10.53 -17.92 -3.31
CA ARG A 90 -11.11 -19.18 -2.85
C ARG A 90 -12.03 -19.81 -3.90
N LYS A 91 -12.78 -18.98 -4.61
CA LYS A 91 -13.73 -19.40 -5.66
C LYS A 91 -13.18 -19.29 -7.08
N LYS A 92 -11.98 -18.71 -7.26
CA LYS A 92 -11.37 -18.43 -8.58
C LYS A 92 -12.30 -17.60 -9.48
N LEU A 93 -12.86 -16.53 -8.91
CA LEU A 93 -13.81 -15.66 -9.60
C LEU A 93 -13.10 -14.64 -10.50
N MET A 94 -13.80 -14.26 -11.56
CA MET A 94 -13.54 -13.02 -12.29
C MET A 94 -14.28 -11.88 -11.58
N ASP A 95 -13.76 -10.68 -11.67
CA ASP A 95 -14.38 -9.50 -11.06
C ASP A 95 -15.70 -9.12 -11.75
N ASP A 96 -16.67 -8.63 -10.99
CA ASP A 96 -18.00 -8.27 -11.53
C ASP A 96 -17.97 -6.97 -12.36
N HIS A 97 -17.09 -6.03 -12.01
CA HIS A 97 -16.97 -4.72 -12.67
C HIS A 97 -15.94 -4.72 -13.81
N LEU A 98 -14.88 -5.51 -13.66
CA LEU A 98 -13.79 -5.73 -14.61
C LEU A 98 -13.72 -7.22 -14.97
N PRO A 99 -14.68 -7.77 -15.73
CA PRO A 99 -14.82 -9.22 -15.98
C PRO A 99 -13.67 -9.88 -16.76
N HIS A 100 -12.67 -9.09 -17.16
CA HIS A 100 -11.44 -9.55 -17.80
C HIS A 100 -10.27 -9.73 -16.81
N ARG A 101 -10.46 -9.40 -15.52
CA ARG A 101 -9.47 -9.57 -14.44
C ARG A 101 -10.00 -10.51 -13.37
N GLN A 102 -9.07 -11.18 -12.69
CA GLN A 102 -9.44 -12.01 -11.54
C GLN A 102 -9.90 -11.12 -10.39
N MET A 103 -10.93 -11.54 -9.66
CA MET A 103 -11.48 -10.78 -8.54
C MET A 103 -10.41 -10.48 -7.48
N ILE A 104 -9.57 -11.46 -7.12
CA ILE A 104 -8.46 -11.22 -6.18
C ILE A 104 -7.56 -10.05 -6.59
N GLU A 105 -7.28 -9.88 -7.89
CA GLU A 105 -6.42 -8.79 -8.37
C GLU A 105 -7.11 -7.44 -8.23
N VAL A 106 -8.40 -7.37 -8.56
CA VAL A 106 -9.19 -6.14 -8.51
C VAL A 106 -9.42 -5.70 -7.07
N GLU A 107 -9.77 -6.62 -6.17
CA GLU A 107 -10.04 -6.27 -4.77
C GLU A 107 -8.78 -5.92 -3.98
N LEU A 108 -7.62 -6.49 -4.32
CA LEU A 108 -6.34 -6.00 -3.79
C LEU A 108 -6.03 -4.58 -4.28
N ALA A 109 -6.44 -4.24 -5.52
CA ALA A 109 -6.33 -2.87 -6.01
C ALA A 109 -7.32 -1.93 -5.31
N ASP A 110 -8.56 -2.35 -5.03
CA ASP A 110 -9.52 -1.52 -4.29
C ASP A 110 -9.04 -1.26 -2.85
N ALA A 111 -8.50 -2.28 -2.19
CA ALA A 111 -7.86 -2.11 -0.88
C ALA A 111 -6.75 -1.05 -0.90
N LEU A 112 -5.87 -1.09 -1.92
CA LEU A 112 -4.80 -0.10 -2.10
C LEU A 112 -5.37 1.30 -2.33
N ILE A 113 -6.37 1.44 -3.22
CA ILE A 113 -7.02 2.72 -3.51
C ILE A 113 -7.60 3.34 -2.23
N ARG A 114 -8.27 2.55 -1.39
CA ARG A 114 -8.85 3.01 -0.13
C ARG A 114 -7.81 3.38 0.91
N ILE A 115 -6.71 2.64 1.00
CA ILE A 115 -5.58 2.98 1.88
C ILE A 115 -5.02 4.34 1.49
N LEU A 116 -4.79 4.55 0.19
CA LEU A 116 -4.22 5.77 -0.34
C LEU A 116 -5.18 6.96 -0.23
N ASP A 117 -6.47 6.79 -0.49
CA ASP A 117 -7.48 7.82 -0.26
C ASP A 117 -7.55 8.23 1.22
N LEU A 118 -7.61 7.25 2.14
CA LEU A 118 -7.60 7.54 3.57
C LEU A 118 -6.29 8.23 4.00
N GLY A 119 -5.16 7.80 3.45
CA GLY A 119 -3.85 8.42 3.66
C GLY A 119 -3.84 9.89 3.24
N GLY A 120 -4.37 10.20 2.06
CA GLY A 120 -4.53 11.57 1.57
C GLY A 120 -5.46 12.41 2.45
N PHE A 121 -6.59 11.85 2.90
CA PHE A 121 -7.51 12.56 3.78
C PHE A 121 -6.87 12.92 5.13
N LEU A 122 -6.12 11.98 5.71
CA LEU A 122 -5.42 12.13 7.00
C LEU A 122 -4.07 12.86 6.89
N GLU A 123 -3.67 13.28 5.68
CA GLU A 123 -2.39 13.95 5.41
C GLU A 123 -1.18 13.10 5.86
N LEU A 124 -1.25 11.78 5.61
CA LEU A 124 -0.19 10.83 5.96
C LEU A 124 0.83 10.68 4.83
N ASP A 125 2.10 10.61 5.21
CA ASP A 125 3.21 10.24 4.32
C ASP A 125 3.34 8.71 4.23
N ILE A 126 2.40 8.08 3.51
CA ILE A 126 2.36 6.62 3.32
C ILE A 126 3.60 6.15 2.54
N THR A 127 4.06 6.95 1.58
CA THR A 127 5.19 6.60 0.72
C THR A 127 6.48 6.49 1.50
N SER A 128 6.86 7.51 2.26
CA SER A 128 8.09 7.44 3.07
C SER A 128 7.97 6.34 4.11
N ALA A 129 6.82 6.21 4.78
CA ALA A 129 6.58 5.15 5.73
C ALA A 129 6.75 3.75 5.10
N ALA A 130 6.29 3.55 3.87
CA ALA A 130 6.45 2.29 3.14
C ALA A 130 7.92 1.98 2.83
N ILE A 131 8.67 2.96 2.28
CA ILE A 131 10.10 2.77 1.95
C ILE A 131 10.93 2.50 3.21
N GLU A 132 10.73 3.29 4.26
CA GLU A 132 11.40 3.09 5.55
C GLU A 132 11.05 1.73 6.15
N LYS A 133 9.79 1.30 6.05
CA LYS A 133 9.38 -0.01 6.56
C LYS A 133 9.97 -1.17 5.75
N LEU A 134 10.09 -1.02 4.44
CA LEU A 134 10.75 -1.99 3.57
C LEU A 134 12.22 -2.14 3.94
N ALA A 135 12.95 -1.04 4.11
CA ALA A 135 14.35 -1.04 4.56
C ALA A 135 14.50 -1.73 5.94
N TYR A 136 13.64 -1.36 6.90
CA TYR A 136 13.60 -2.00 8.21
C TYR A 136 13.33 -3.52 8.12
N ASN A 137 12.39 -3.95 7.28
CA ASN A 137 12.02 -5.36 7.15
C ASN A 137 13.18 -6.25 6.65
N GLN A 138 14.14 -5.70 5.91
CA GLN A 138 15.36 -6.43 5.50
C GLN A 138 16.29 -6.74 6.68
N ARG A 139 16.20 -5.96 7.76
CA ARG A 139 17.02 -6.12 8.98
C ARG A 139 16.32 -6.93 10.07
N ARG A 140 15.02 -7.18 9.91
CA ARG A 140 14.20 -7.87 10.91
C ARG A 140 14.68 -9.31 11.08
N ALA A 141 15.18 -9.63 12.27
CA ALA A 141 15.81 -10.93 12.58
C ALA A 141 14.87 -12.14 12.40
N ASP A 142 13.56 -11.92 12.50
CA ASP A 142 12.46 -12.86 12.32
C ASP A 142 12.03 -13.08 10.84
N HIS A 143 12.66 -12.38 9.89
CA HIS A 143 12.47 -12.59 8.45
C HIS A 143 13.67 -13.23 7.74
N LYS A 144 14.71 -13.65 8.46
CA LYS A 144 15.75 -14.51 7.88
C LYS A 144 15.14 -15.86 7.51
N LEU A 145 15.45 -16.36 6.31
CA LEU A 145 15.06 -17.70 5.84
C LEU A 145 15.36 -18.78 6.90
N GLU A 146 16.50 -18.64 7.57
CA GLU A 146 16.94 -19.49 8.67
C GLU A 146 15.91 -19.54 9.82
N THR A 147 15.32 -18.40 10.21
CA THR A 147 14.32 -18.32 11.29
C THR A 147 12.94 -18.82 10.85
N ARG A 148 12.60 -18.74 9.55
CA ARG A 148 11.34 -19.26 8.99
C ARG A 148 11.33 -20.78 8.84
N GLN A 149 12.49 -21.40 8.67
CA GLN A 149 12.65 -22.86 8.55
C GLN A 149 12.71 -23.58 9.90
N LEU A 150 12.85 -22.85 11.02
CA LEU A 150 12.78 -23.43 12.36
C LEU A 150 11.35 -23.87 12.70
N ALA A 151 11.22 -24.91 13.53
CA ALA A 151 9.93 -25.38 14.03
C ALA A 151 9.23 -24.23 14.80
N GLY A 152 8.09 -23.76 14.28
CA GLY A 152 7.34 -22.60 14.82
C GLY A 152 7.58 -21.27 14.07
N GLY A 153 8.39 -21.27 13.01
CA GLY A 153 8.47 -20.13 12.08
C GLY A 153 7.10 -19.85 11.43
N LYS A 154 6.82 -18.57 11.14
CA LYS A 154 5.56 -18.17 10.49
C LYS A 154 5.41 -18.89 9.14
N ALA A 155 4.45 -19.82 9.09
CA ALA A 155 4.10 -20.61 7.90
C ALA A 155 3.13 -19.89 6.95
N TYR A 156 2.62 -18.74 7.38
CA TYR A 156 1.76 -17.80 6.65
C TYR A 156 2.32 -16.38 6.85
#